data_AF-A0A0L0FLV0-F1
#
_entry.id   AF-A0A0L0FLV0-F1
#
_cell.length_a   1.000
_cell.length_b   1.000
_cell.length_c   1.000
_cell.angle_alpha   90.00
_cell.angle_beta   90.00
_cell.angle_gamma   90.00
#
_symmetry.space_group_name_H-M   'P 1'
#
loop_
_entity.id
_entity.type
_entity.pdbx_description
1 polymer ?
#
loop_
_entity_poly.entity_id
_entity_poly.type
_entity_poly.pdbx_seq_one_letter_code
_entity_poly.pdbx_strand_id
1 'polypeptide(L)'
;SRSEGTWTKDKPFFTALLVLKLEGCPHRRIDLVLSRAECWAHVLLNWSGSTLFLRSLSEYAKKHSTPAYINGKLGLEVVGKRDRDGKPVLLICKSEEDIFENLGLEYIPPEERNS
;
A
#
# COMPACT_ATOMS: atom_id res chain seq x y z
N SER A 1 -25.65 11.58 -11.54
CA SER A 1 -25.53 10.12 -11.49
C SER A 1 -24.32 9.77 -10.63
N ARG A 2 -24.51 9.05 -9.51
CA ARG A 2 -23.40 8.49 -8.74
C ARG A 2 -22.82 7.36 -9.60
N SER A 3 -21.59 7.52 -10.08
CA SER A 3 -20.86 6.39 -10.65
C SER A 3 -20.62 5.40 -9.52
N GLU A 4 -21.32 4.27 -9.53
CA GLU A 4 -20.97 3.11 -8.74
C GLU A 4 -19.51 2.79 -9.01
N GLY A 5 -18.68 2.81 -7.97
CA GLY A 5 -17.26 2.53 -8.07
C GLY A 5 -17.05 1.06 -8.43
N THR A 6 -17.11 0.74 -9.72
CA THR A 6 -16.73 -0.58 -10.21
C THR A 6 -15.27 -0.81 -9.89
N TRP A 7 -14.95 -1.89 -9.18
CA TRP A 7 -13.58 -2.35 -8.98
C TRP A 7 -12.91 -2.55 -10.35
N THR A 8 -12.03 -1.64 -10.75
CA THR A 8 -11.19 -1.83 -11.93
C THR A 8 -9.84 -2.39 -11.50
N LYS A 9 -9.18 -3.17 -12.37
CA LYS A 9 -7.81 -3.66 -12.12
C LYS A 9 -6.84 -2.52 -11.77
N ASP A 10 -7.14 -1.30 -12.22
CA ASP A 10 -6.34 -0.09 -12.04
C ASP A 10 -6.64 0.67 -10.72
N LYS A 11 -7.65 0.25 -9.92
CA LYS A 11 -7.98 0.81 -8.60
C LYS A 11 -8.23 -0.29 -7.57
N PRO A 12 -7.17 -0.88 -6.99
CA PRO A 12 -7.28 -2.02 -6.06
C PRO A 12 -7.65 -1.64 -4.62
N PHE A 13 -7.86 -0.36 -4.32
CA PHE A 13 -8.51 0.09 -3.10
C PHE A 13 -9.25 1.42 -3.30
N PHE A 14 -10.16 1.73 -2.37
CA PHE A 14 -10.86 2.98 -2.24
C PHE A 14 -10.55 3.62 -0.89
N THR A 15 -10.37 4.93 -0.87
CA THR A 15 -10.29 5.72 0.36
C THR A 15 -11.50 6.63 0.49
N ALA A 16 -12.06 6.68 1.69
CA ALA A 16 -13.08 7.64 2.05
C ALA A 16 -12.61 8.44 3.27
N LEU A 17 -12.60 9.77 3.13
CA LEU A 17 -12.31 10.68 4.23
C LEU A 17 -13.61 11.03 4.93
N LEU A 18 -13.64 10.80 6.24
CA LEU A 18 -14.75 11.12 7.12
C LEU A 18 -14.27 12.09 8.21
N VAL A 19 -15.21 12.88 8.74
CA VAL A 19 -14.98 13.70 9.92
C VAL A 19 -15.94 13.22 11.00
N LEU A 20 -15.38 12.67 12.07
CA LEU A 20 -16.14 12.29 13.25
C LEU A 20 -16.32 13.53 14.14
N LYS A 21 -17.58 13.87 14.37
CA LYS A 21 -17.99 14.93 15.28
C LYS A 21 -18.76 14.31 16.44
N LEU A 22 -18.15 14.32 17.62
CA LEU A 22 -18.77 13.95 18.88
C LEU A 22 -18.97 15.22 19.71
N GLU A 23 -20.10 15.32 20.39
CA GLU A 23 -20.42 16.48 21.21
C GLU A 23 -19.38 16.67 22.33
N GLY A 24 -18.95 17.91 22.56
CA GLY A 24 -17.90 18.22 23.55
C GLY A 24 -16.48 17.77 23.18
N CYS A 25 -16.27 17.11 22.02
CA CYS A 25 -14.97 16.61 21.60
C CYS A 25 -14.43 17.34 20.37
N PRO A 26 -13.10 17.46 20.20
CA PRO A 26 -12.50 17.93 18.94
C PRO A 26 -12.92 17.04 17.77
N HIS A 27 -13.12 17.66 16.61
CA HIS A 27 -13.33 16.91 15.36
C HIS A 27 -12.13 16.00 15.07
N ARG A 28 -12.40 14.76 14.66
CA ARG A 28 -11.36 13.81 14.24
C ARG A 28 -11.51 13.48 12.77
N ARG A 29 -10.41 13.55 12.02
CA ARG A 29 -10.33 12.99 10.68
C ARG A 29 -10.25 11.47 10.79
N ILE A 30 -11.06 10.77 10.01
CA ILE A 30 -11.00 9.31 9.86
C ILE A 30 -10.78 9.02 8.39
N ASP A 31 -9.76 8.24 8.07
CA ASP A 31 -9.54 7.72 6.74
C ASP A 31 -9.98 6.25 6.72
N LEU A 32 -11.04 5.94 5.98
CA LEU A 32 -11.46 4.56 5.73
C LEU A 32 -10.81 4.07 4.44
N VAL A 33 -10.26 2.86 4.49
CA VAL A 33 -9.57 2.23 3.37
C VAL A 33 -10.23 0.89 3.09
N LEU A 34 -10.75 0.72 1.88
CA LEU A 34 -11.34 -0.53 1.42
C LEU A 34 -10.48 -1.11 0.32
N SER A 35 -9.88 -2.27 0.56
CA SER A 35 -8.99 -2.93 -0.40
C SER A 35 -9.54 -4.28 -0.82
N ARG A 36 -9.05 -4.80 -1.95
CA ARG A 36 -9.24 -6.21 -2.29
C ARG A 36 -8.53 -7.08 -1.26
N ALA A 37 -9.15 -8.21 -0.92
CA ALA A 37 -8.57 -9.15 0.05
C ALA A 37 -7.17 -9.61 -0.35
N GLU A 38 -6.84 -9.70 -1.64
CA GLU A 38 -5.51 -10.13 -2.09
C GLU A 38 -4.43 -9.04 -1.94
N CYS A 39 -4.83 -7.77 -1.79
CA CYS A 39 -3.92 -6.62 -1.68
C CYS A 39 -3.78 -6.12 -0.24
N TRP A 40 -4.36 -6.82 0.73
CA TRP A 40 -4.50 -6.33 2.11
C TRP A 40 -3.14 -6.00 2.75
N ALA A 41 -2.13 -6.86 2.57
CA ALA A 41 -0.81 -6.67 3.16
C ALA A 41 -0.11 -5.40 2.64
N HIS A 42 -0.26 -5.11 1.34
CA HIS A 42 0.28 -3.91 0.71
C HIS A 42 -0.37 -2.64 1.24
N VAL A 43 -1.69 -2.70 1.43
CA VAL A 43 -2.46 -1.60 2.00
C VAL A 43 -2.11 -1.41 3.46
N LEU A 44 -1.96 -2.48 4.23
CA LEU A 44 -1.58 -2.40 5.64
C LEU A 44 -0.19 -1.75 5.80
N LEU A 45 0.80 -2.16 5.01
CA LEU A 45 2.15 -1.57 5.05
C LEU A 45 2.12 -0.07 4.73
N ASN A 46 1.33 0.34 3.72
CA ASN A 46 1.22 1.72 3.29
C ASN A 46 0.50 2.63 4.31
N TRP A 47 -0.32 2.07 5.20
CA TRP A 47 -1.08 2.81 6.22
C TRP A 47 -0.48 2.71 7.64
N SER A 48 0.40 1.76 7.89
CA SER A 48 1.11 1.60 9.16
C SER A 48 2.49 2.26 9.19
N GLY A 49 3.15 2.39 8.04
CA GLY A 49 4.46 3.02 7.93
C GLY A 49 4.41 4.55 7.95
N SER A 50 5.52 5.18 8.34
CA SER A 50 5.72 6.61 8.15
C SER A 50 5.98 6.94 6.67
N THR A 51 5.69 8.18 6.27
CA THR A 51 6.01 8.67 4.92
C THR A 51 7.49 8.50 4.57
N LEU A 52 8.38 8.70 5.55
CA LEU A 52 9.82 8.54 5.36
C LEU A 52 10.21 7.07 5.19
N PHE A 53 9.67 6.18 6.04
CA PHE A 53 9.89 4.75 5.93
C PHE A 53 9.48 4.22 4.55
N LEU A 54 8.26 4.53 4.10
CA LEU A 54 7.75 4.09 2.79
C LEU A 54 8.58 4.64 1.63
N ARG A 55 9.08 5.88 1.75
CA ARG A 55 9.97 6.48 0.77
C ARG A 55 11.31 5.73 0.71
N SER A 56 11.95 5.48 1.85
CA SER A 56 13.21 4.75 1.91
C SER A 56 13.06 3.33 1.35
N LEU A 57 11.96 2.65 1.68
CA LEU A 57 11.65 1.32 1.17
C LEU A 57 11.42 1.33 -0.36
N SER A 58 10.73 2.36 -0.87
CA SER A 58 10.53 2.59 -2.31
C SER A 58 11.85 2.84 -3.04
N GLU A 59 12.74 3.67 -2.48
CA GLU A 59 14.06 3.96 -3.03
C GLU A 59 14.97 2.73 -3.01
N TYR A 60 14.94 1.94 -1.93
CA TYR A 60 15.65 0.67 -1.83
C TYR A 60 15.20 -0.30 -2.94
N ALA A 61 13.89 -0.47 -3.11
CA ALA A 61 13.31 -1.36 -4.11
C ALA A 61 13.71 -0.96 -5.55
N LYS A 62 13.67 0.35 -5.87
CA LYS A 62 14.16 0.87 -7.16
C LYS A 62 15.64 0.53 -7.41
N LYS A 63 16.49 0.72 -6.40
CA LYS A 63 17.95 0.60 -6.54
C LYS A 63 18.39 -0.85 -6.70
N HIS A 64 17.74 -1.78 -6.01
CA HIS A 64 18.19 -3.17 -5.96
C HIS A 64 17.58 -4.05 -7.06
N SER A 65 16.85 -3.45 -8.02
CA SER A 65 16.25 -4.16 -9.16
C SER A 65 15.51 -5.44 -8.75
N THR A 66 15.00 -5.47 -7.51
CA THR A 66 14.01 -6.45 -7.14
C THR A 66 12.85 -6.23 -8.09
N PRO A 67 12.13 -7.29 -8.49
CA PRO A 67 11.05 -7.13 -9.45
C PRO A 67 9.94 -6.25 -8.91
N ALA A 68 10.04 -5.61 -7.74
CA ALA A 68 9.04 -4.81 -7.08
C ALA A 68 9.44 -3.34 -6.82
N TYR A 69 8.46 -2.45 -6.88
CA TYR A 69 8.54 -1.02 -6.70
C TYR A 69 7.34 -0.53 -5.91
N ILE A 70 7.53 0.19 -4.80
CA ILE A 70 6.41 0.82 -4.09
C ILE A 70 5.94 2.05 -4.86
N ASN A 71 4.78 1.94 -5.53
CA ASN A 71 4.10 3.11 -6.03
C ASN A 71 3.33 3.76 -4.87
N GLY A 72 3.60 5.03 -4.60
CA GLY A 72 3.10 5.78 -3.44
C GLY A 72 1.58 5.97 -3.37
N LYS A 73 0.81 5.33 -4.25
CA LYS A 73 -0.63 5.19 -4.10
C LYS A 73 -1.04 3.87 -3.47
N LEU A 74 -0.25 2.79 -3.50
CA LEU A 74 -0.82 1.44 -3.35
C LEU A 74 0.04 0.38 -2.63
N GLY A 75 1.32 0.66 -2.38
CA GLY A 75 2.27 -0.38 -1.96
C GLY A 75 3.04 -0.99 -3.15
N LEU A 76 3.84 -2.02 -2.86
CA LEU A 76 4.72 -2.74 -3.80
C LEU A 76 4.00 -3.21 -5.10
N GLU A 77 4.33 -2.63 -6.25
CA GLU A 77 4.01 -3.08 -7.60
C GLU A 77 5.18 -3.88 -8.18
N VAL A 78 4.97 -5.06 -8.77
CA VAL A 78 6.06 -5.80 -9.41
C VAL A 78 6.37 -5.27 -10.82
N VAL A 79 7.39 -4.41 -10.93
CA VAL A 79 7.98 -3.90 -12.19
C VAL A 79 8.53 -5.02 -13.09
N GLY A 80 8.96 -6.14 -12.51
CA GLY A 80 9.64 -7.23 -13.22
C GLY A 80 8.72 -8.19 -13.99
N LYS A 81 7.46 -8.33 -13.59
CA LYS A 81 6.46 -9.08 -14.36
C LYS A 81 5.49 -8.10 -14.96
N ARG A 82 5.54 -7.98 -16.28
CA ARG A 82 4.55 -7.24 -17.05
C ARG A 82 3.49 -8.20 -17.55
N ASP A 83 2.24 -7.76 -17.58
CA ASP A 83 1.20 -8.48 -18.28
C ASP A 83 1.47 -8.45 -19.80
N ARG A 84 0.60 -9.10 -20.58
CA ARG A 84 0.73 -9.15 -22.05
C ARG A 84 0.69 -7.77 -22.70
N ASP A 85 0.14 -6.77 -22.00
CA ASP A 85 0.00 -5.38 -22.45
C ASP A 85 1.14 -4.49 -21.94
N GLY A 86 2.16 -5.09 -21.29
CA GLY A 86 3.32 -4.36 -20.79
C GLY A 86 3.08 -3.62 -19.47
N LYS A 87 1.94 -3.82 -18.80
CA LYS A 87 1.63 -3.19 -17.51
C LYS A 87 2.25 -3.95 -16.35
N PRO A 88 2.78 -3.28 -15.31
CA PRO A 88 3.30 -3.95 -14.13
C PRO A 88 2.21 -4.80 -13.46
N VAL A 89 2.57 -6.00 -13.04
CA VAL A 89 1.68 -6.92 -12.33
C VAL A 89 1.85 -6.70 -10.84
N LEU A 90 0.74 -6.56 -10.10
CA LEU A 90 0.79 -6.52 -8.65
C LEU A 90 1.27 -7.87 -8.11
N LEU A 91 2.27 -7.83 -7.22
CA LEU A 91 2.64 -9.00 -6.45
C LEU A 91 1.57 -9.23 -5.39
N ILE A 92 1.07 -10.46 -5.31
CA ILE A 92 0.15 -10.83 -4.24
C ILE A 92 0.98 -11.39 -3.09
N CYS A 93 0.99 -10.66 -1.98
CA CYS A 93 1.65 -11.05 -0.74
C CYS A 93 0.58 -11.39 0.30
N LYS A 94 0.79 -12.47 1.05
CA LYS A 94 -0.16 -12.93 2.06
C LYS A 94 0.06 -12.26 3.40
N SER A 95 1.22 -11.65 3.62
CA SER A 95 1.63 -11.00 4.86
C SER A 95 2.50 -9.77 4.56
N GLU A 96 2.81 -8.94 5.57
CA GLU A 96 3.80 -7.87 5.38
C GLU A 96 5.20 -8.48 5.26
N GLU A 97 5.51 -9.52 6.02
CA GLU A 97 6.77 -10.26 6.00
C GLU A 97 7.12 -10.76 4.60
N ASP A 98 6.14 -11.31 3.87
CA ASP A 98 6.27 -11.71 2.47
C ASP A 98 6.77 -10.53 1.60
N ILE A 99 6.32 -9.31 1.87
CA ILE A 99 6.73 -8.10 1.13
C ILE A 99 8.23 -7.84 1.35
N PHE A 100 8.70 -7.95 2.61
CA PHE A 100 10.12 -7.75 2.93
C PHE A 100 10.99 -8.89 2.39
N GLU A 101 10.53 -10.13 2.47
CA GLU A 101 11.22 -11.29 1.88
C GLU A 101 11.42 -11.13 0.37
N ASN A 102 10.38 -10.67 -0.34
CA ASN A 102 10.47 -10.40 -1.79
C ASN A 102 11.41 -9.23 -2.12
N LEU A 103 11.68 -8.35 -1.16
CA LEU A 103 12.68 -7.29 -1.27
C LEU A 103 14.09 -7.73 -0.83
N GLY A 104 14.23 -8.93 -0.24
CA GLY A 104 15.49 -9.37 0.37
C GLY A 104 15.84 -8.60 1.65
N LEU A 105 14.82 -8.11 2.36
CA LEU A 105 14.95 -7.35 3.61
C LEU A 105 14.47 -8.17 4.80
N GLU A 106 15.01 -7.87 5.98
CA GLU A 106 14.45 -8.33 7.25
C GLU A 106 13.16 -7.55 7.56
N TYR A 107 12.15 -8.24 8.10
CA TYR A 107 10.89 -7.62 8.46
C TYR A 107 11.08 -6.60 9.59
N ILE A 108 10.48 -5.42 9.42
CA ILE A 108 10.51 -4.35 10.43
C ILE A 108 9.08 -4.18 10.98
N PRO A 109 8.87 -4.39 12.29
CA PRO A 109 7.56 -4.28 12.90
C PRO A 109 7.07 -2.81 12.93
N PRO A 110 5.76 -2.55 12.97
CA PRO A 110 5.20 -1.19 12.90
C PRO A 110 5.78 -0.20 13.92
N GLU A 111 6.12 -0.67 15.12
CA GLU A 111 6.68 0.10 16.23
C GLU A 111 8.05 0.71 15.88
N GLU A 112 8.79 0.12 14.94
CA GLU A 112 10.13 0.52 14.53
C GLU A 112 10.14 1.36 13.24
N ARG A 113 8.98 1.65 12.65
CA ARG A 113 8.86 2.39 11.36
C ARG A 113 8.88 3.93 11.51
N ASN A 114 9.04 4.43 12.74
CA ASN A 114 9.04 5.86 13.11
C ASN A 114 10.41 6.33 13.64
N SER A 115 11.48 5.93 12.95
CA SER A 115 12.84 6.44 13.20
C SER A 115 13.09 7.80 12.56
#